data_AF-A0A1H0EII8-F1
#
_entry.id   AF-A0A1H0EII8-F1
#
_cell.length_a   1.000
_cell.length_b   1.000
_cell.length_c   1.000
_cell.angle_alpha   90.00
_cell.angle_beta   90.00
_cell.angle_gamma   90.00
#
_symmetry.space_group_name_H-M   'P 1'
#
loop_
_entity.id
_entity.type
_entity.pdbx_description
1 polymer ?
#
loop_
_entity_poly.entity_id
_entity_poly.type
_entity_poly.pdbx_seq_one_letter_code
_entity_poly.pdbx_strand_id
1 'polypeptide(L)'
;MKLEETYIRLRTHFHNVGEEEQVDVTMQQLADDLFYTLRNLRIIIKKMEEVGWLTWIPGRGRGNRSSIIFHLTKEEAQLQFFKSMIFDGRENEAFIRVETEAPSIMLELTDWYYHSKFIVYYDPAIQRQFINIRELITKENVAIYCSAIKESLEHATEGFTILIDMNGEKINTPDVEGEMEELRSLVVSKKPSAIALYTHAEYMYPYLKQRMDEMGHNKIFPTKKEAEAYLDAF
;
A
#
# COMPACT_ATOMS: atom_id res chain seq x y z
N MET A 1 11.27 6.45 9.02
CA MET A 1 10.08 7.33 9.14
C MET A 1 9.36 7.25 7.81
N LYS A 2 8.07 6.87 7.86
CA LYS A 2 7.28 6.57 6.67
C LYS A 2 6.88 7.89 5.97
N LEU A 3 6.72 7.86 4.65
CA LEU A 3 6.50 9.05 3.82
C LEU A 3 5.19 9.75 4.23
N GLU A 4 4.17 8.95 4.48
CA GLU A 4 2.81 9.28 4.90
C GLU A 4 2.82 10.08 6.21
N GLU A 5 3.53 9.59 7.24
CA GLU A 5 3.63 10.27 8.54
C GLU A 5 4.21 11.68 8.39
N THR A 6 5.19 11.82 7.49
CA THR A 6 5.78 13.13 7.23
C THR A 6 4.81 14.04 6.49
N TYR A 7 4.04 13.51 5.54
CA TYR A 7 3.01 14.28 4.84
C TYR A 7 1.90 14.73 5.81
N ILE A 8 1.47 13.87 6.72
CA ILE A 8 0.46 14.19 7.74
C ILE A 8 0.97 15.31 8.66
N ARG A 9 2.25 15.27 9.06
CA ARG A 9 2.89 16.35 9.83
C ARG A 9 2.91 17.66 9.03
N LEU A 10 3.22 17.58 7.74
CA LEU A 10 3.25 18.71 6.83
C LEU A 10 1.85 19.34 6.67
N ARG A 11 0.81 18.54 6.40
CA ARG A 11 -0.58 19.03 6.34
C ARG A 11 -1.08 19.58 7.67
N THR A 12 -0.65 18.99 8.79
CA THR A 12 -0.98 19.53 10.13
C THR A 12 -0.34 20.90 10.36
N HIS A 13 0.90 21.11 9.90
CA HIS A 13 1.54 22.43 9.93
C HIS A 13 0.78 23.44 9.05
N PHE A 14 0.36 23.03 7.85
CA PHE A 14 -0.41 23.85 6.90
C PHE A 14 -1.93 23.64 6.99
N HIS A 15 -2.49 23.50 8.20
CA HIS A 15 -3.91 23.18 8.41
C HIS A 15 -4.91 24.22 7.85
N ASN A 16 -4.47 25.47 7.63
CA ASN A 16 -5.31 26.54 7.08
C ASN A 16 -5.19 26.70 5.56
N VAL A 17 -4.32 25.92 4.91
CA VAL A 17 -4.12 25.94 3.45
C VAL A 17 -4.99 24.85 2.83
N GLY A 18 -5.84 25.24 1.89
CA GLY A 18 -6.67 24.30 1.14
C GLY A 18 -5.87 23.50 0.12
N GLU A 19 -6.48 22.45 -0.41
CA GLU A 19 -5.96 21.69 -1.54
C GLU A 19 -5.92 22.58 -2.78
N GLU A 20 -4.93 22.37 -3.64
CA GLU A 20 -4.62 23.20 -4.82
C GLU A 20 -4.27 24.67 -4.53
N GLU A 21 -4.27 25.09 -3.27
CA GLU A 21 -3.81 26.41 -2.87
C GLU A 21 -2.28 26.46 -2.82
N GLN A 22 -1.71 27.49 -3.45
CA GLN A 22 -0.28 27.73 -3.44
C GLN A 22 0.14 28.51 -2.20
N VAL A 23 1.02 27.93 -1.38
CA VAL A 23 1.59 28.60 -0.19
C VAL A 23 3.09 28.81 -0.34
N ASP A 24 3.55 30.02 -0.04
CA ASP A 24 4.97 30.37 -0.07
C ASP A 24 5.69 29.92 1.20
N VAL A 25 6.77 29.18 1.04
CA VAL A 25 7.58 28.62 2.12
C VAL A 25 9.07 28.57 1.73
N THR A 26 9.95 28.52 2.72
CA THR A 26 11.36 28.20 2.46
C THR A 26 11.68 26.79 2.94
N MET A 27 12.52 26.08 2.18
CA MET A 27 12.96 24.73 2.57
C MET A 27 13.66 24.73 3.93
N GLN A 28 14.35 25.82 4.29
CA GLN A 28 15.00 25.98 5.60
C GLN A 28 13.98 26.09 6.72
N GLN A 29 13.01 27.01 6.59
CA GLN A 29 11.93 27.17 7.57
C GLN A 29 11.18 25.86 7.79
N LEU A 30 10.83 25.17 6.71
CA LEU A 30 10.11 23.90 6.81
C LEU A 30 10.95 22.79 7.48
N ALA A 31 12.26 22.77 7.22
CA ALA A 31 13.17 21.83 7.88
C ALA A 31 13.24 22.10 9.39
N ASP A 32 13.34 23.37 9.78
CA ASP A 32 13.39 23.77 11.19
C ASP A 32 12.06 23.45 11.90
N ASP A 33 10.93 23.82 11.30
CA ASP A 33 9.58 23.62 11.88
C ASP A 33 9.21 22.14 12.04
N LEU A 34 9.67 21.28 11.12
CA LEU A 34 9.42 19.84 11.16
C LEU A 34 10.54 19.06 11.88
N PHE A 35 11.57 19.73 12.39
CA PHE A 35 12.76 19.14 13.01
C PHE A 35 13.51 18.14 12.10
N TYR A 36 13.63 18.49 10.83
CA TYR A 36 14.40 17.74 9.83
C TYR A 36 15.70 18.44 9.47
N THR A 37 16.69 17.68 9.01
CA THR A 37 17.79 18.28 8.26
C THR A 37 17.31 18.72 6.88
N LEU A 38 17.85 19.82 6.37
CA LEU A 38 17.53 20.34 5.03
C LEU A 38 17.68 19.27 3.92
N ARG A 39 18.72 18.43 4.03
CA ARG A 39 18.97 17.34 3.08
C ARG A 39 17.86 16.30 3.12
N ASN A 40 17.45 15.86 4.31
CA ASN A 40 16.42 14.83 4.45
C ASN A 40 15.06 15.33 3.96
N LEU A 41 14.69 16.57 4.33
CA LEU A 41 13.42 17.13 3.90
C LEU A 41 13.32 17.26 2.37
N ARG A 42 14.40 17.68 1.69
CA ARG A 42 14.45 17.71 0.21
C ARG A 42 14.17 16.35 -0.43
N ILE A 43 14.76 15.28 0.12
CA ILE A 43 14.55 13.92 -0.38
C ILE A 43 13.08 13.52 -0.20
N ILE A 44 12.51 13.83 0.97
CA ILE A 44 11.14 13.46 1.31
C ILE A 44 10.12 14.23 0.45
N ILE A 45 10.27 15.55 0.31
CA ILE A 45 9.41 16.38 -0.54
C ILE A 45 9.44 15.87 -1.99
N LYS A 46 10.64 15.57 -2.52
CA LYS A 46 10.75 15.02 -3.87
C LYS A 46 10.01 13.68 -4.02
N LYS A 47 10.11 12.79 -3.02
CA LYS A 47 9.35 11.54 -3.04
C LYS A 47 7.83 11.78 -3.03
N MET A 48 7.36 12.76 -2.25
CA MET A 48 5.94 13.14 -2.23
C MET A 48 5.47 13.69 -3.59
N GLU A 49 6.33 14.45 -4.30
CA GLU A 49 6.05 14.88 -5.68
C GLU A 49 6.00 13.70 -6.65
N GLU A 50 6.93 12.74 -6.54
CA GLU A 50 6.99 11.56 -7.39
C GLU A 50 5.72 10.69 -7.29
N VAL A 51 5.08 10.66 -6.12
CA VAL A 51 3.79 9.97 -5.89
C VAL A 51 2.57 10.90 -6.01
N GLY A 52 2.77 12.16 -6.44
CA GLY A 52 1.70 13.10 -6.73
C GLY A 52 0.96 13.70 -5.53
N TRP A 53 1.52 13.63 -4.32
CA TRP A 53 0.85 14.16 -3.11
C TRP A 53 0.92 15.67 -2.98
N LEU A 54 1.98 16.27 -3.51
CA LEU A 54 2.18 17.71 -3.55
C LEU A 54 2.98 18.10 -4.78
N THR A 55 2.97 19.38 -5.13
CA THR A 55 3.89 19.98 -6.10
C THR A 55 4.80 20.97 -5.38
N TRP A 56 6.11 20.88 -5.62
CA TRP A 56 7.09 21.85 -5.13
C TRP A 56 7.55 22.77 -6.27
N ILE A 57 7.27 24.07 -6.13
CA ILE A 57 7.68 25.09 -7.09
C ILE A 57 8.94 25.79 -6.55
N PRO A 58 10.13 25.54 -7.11
CA PRO A 58 11.36 26.15 -6.61
C PRO A 58 11.39 27.65 -6.89
N GLY A 59 11.71 28.43 -5.85
CA GLY A 59 11.94 29.88 -5.97
C GLY A 59 13.16 30.19 -6.85
N ARG A 60 13.04 31.13 -7.79
CA ARG A 60 14.13 31.49 -8.72
C ARG A 60 15.15 32.45 -8.08
N GLY A 61 16.11 31.98 -7.30
CA GLY A 61 17.28 32.78 -6.87
C GLY A 61 17.52 32.90 -5.36
N ARG A 62 18.59 33.61 -4.95
CA ARG A 62 18.94 33.82 -3.53
C ARG A 62 17.88 34.69 -2.84
N GLY A 63 17.15 34.10 -1.88
CA GLY A 63 16.13 34.79 -1.09
C GLY A 63 14.68 34.60 -1.55
N ASN A 64 14.45 33.91 -2.68
CA ASN A 64 13.10 33.69 -3.17
C ASN A 64 12.43 32.51 -2.48
N ARG A 65 11.22 32.75 -1.97
CA ARG A 65 10.36 31.70 -1.41
C ARG A 65 10.06 30.68 -2.50
N SER A 66 10.12 29.41 -2.14
CA SER A 66 9.53 28.35 -2.95
C SER A 66 8.05 28.31 -2.62
N SER A 67 7.26 27.58 -3.41
CA SER A 67 5.86 27.38 -3.09
C SER A 67 5.53 25.90 -3.05
N ILE A 68 4.60 25.52 -2.18
CA ILE A 68 4.01 24.18 -2.12
C ILE A 68 2.56 24.29 -2.56
N ILE A 69 2.10 23.30 -3.33
CA ILE A 69 0.69 23.04 -3.59
C ILE A 69 0.40 21.62 -3.08
N PHE A 70 -0.65 21.45 -2.28
CA PHE A 70 -1.07 20.14 -1.76
C PHE A 70 -2.18 19.56 -2.64
N HIS A 71 -2.08 18.27 -2.99
CA HIS A 71 -3.07 17.57 -3.82
C HIS A 71 -3.92 16.58 -3.03
N LEU A 72 -3.55 16.31 -1.77
CA LEU A 72 -4.29 15.44 -0.86
C LEU A 72 -4.63 16.19 0.42
N THR A 73 -5.85 15.97 0.90
CA THR A 73 -6.27 16.36 2.25
C THR A 73 -5.45 15.61 3.31
N LYS A 74 -5.50 16.13 4.54
CA LYS A 74 -4.88 15.44 5.68
C LYS A 74 -5.56 14.09 5.91
N GLU A 75 -6.89 14.06 5.83
CA GLU A 75 -7.75 12.91 6.07
C GLU A 75 -7.47 11.78 5.06
N GLU A 76 -7.35 12.10 3.77
CA GLU A 76 -6.99 11.12 2.74
C GLU A 76 -5.62 10.50 3.01
N ALA A 77 -4.61 11.30 3.37
CA ALA A 77 -3.29 10.81 3.71
C ALA A 77 -3.29 9.95 4.99
N GLN A 78 -4.07 10.35 6.01
CA GLN A 78 -4.28 9.55 7.22
C GLN A 78 -4.95 8.22 6.89
N LEU A 79 -5.97 8.21 6.03
CA LEU A 79 -6.66 7.00 5.62
C LEU A 79 -5.72 6.04 4.89
N GLN A 80 -4.93 6.54 3.93
CA GLN A 80 -3.91 5.74 3.24
C GLN A 80 -2.89 5.18 4.23
N PHE A 81 -2.44 5.98 5.19
CA PHE A 81 -1.52 5.55 6.23
C PHE A 81 -2.09 4.39 7.08
N PHE A 82 -3.30 4.53 7.62
CA PHE A 82 -3.90 3.48 8.45
C PHE A 82 -4.26 2.23 7.65
N LYS A 83 -4.69 2.38 6.39
CA LYS A 83 -4.82 1.25 5.46
C LYS A 83 -3.49 0.52 5.36
N SER A 84 -2.36 1.22 5.14
CA SER A 84 -1.00 0.62 5.12
C SER A 84 -0.60 -0.07 6.42
N MET A 85 -1.04 0.41 7.58
CA MET A 85 -0.80 -0.29 8.84
C MET A 85 -1.57 -1.60 8.96
N ILE A 86 -2.86 -1.59 8.61
CA ILE A 86 -3.70 -2.79 8.61
C ILE A 86 -3.12 -3.83 7.64
N PHE A 87 -2.73 -3.34 6.47
CA PHE A 87 -1.99 -4.05 5.44
C PHE A 87 -0.73 -4.75 6.01
N ASP A 88 0.11 -4.04 6.77
CA ASP A 88 1.31 -4.61 7.42
C ASP A 88 0.99 -5.70 8.48
N GLY A 89 -0.28 -6.02 8.75
CA GLY A 89 -0.70 -6.89 9.87
C GLY A 89 -0.58 -6.20 11.23
N ARG A 90 -0.61 -4.87 11.22
CA ARG A 90 -0.66 -4.04 12.44
C ARG A 90 -2.08 -3.52 12.64
N GLU A 91 -3.10 -4.34 12.38
CA GLU A 91 -4.50 -3.90 12.42
C GLU A 91 -4.92 -3.39 13.80
N ASN A 92 -4.50 -4.08 14.86
CA ASN A 92 -4.81 -3.66 16.23
C ASN A 92 -4.16 -2.30 16.54
N GLU A 93 -2.90 -2.10 16.13
CA GLU A 93 -2.22 -0.81 16.30
C GLU A 93 -2.92 0.29 15.47
N ALA A 94 -3.31 -0.02 14.23
CA ALA A 94 -3.97 0.92 13.33
C ALA A 94 -5.29 1.44 13.92
N PHE A 95 -6.14 0.53 14.42
CA PHE A 95 -7.43 0.91 15.01
C PHE A 95 -7.27 1.66 16.34
N ILE A 96 -6.29 1.32 17.17
CA ILE A 96 -6.00 2.10 18.40
C ILE A 96 -5.51 3.52 18.05
N ARG A 97 -4.64 3.63 17.05
CA ARG A 97 -4.04 4.91 16.68
C ARG A 97 -5.02 5.82 15.94
N VAL A 98 -5.84 5.29 15.03
CA VAL A 98 -6.83 6.12 14.31
C VAL A 98 -7.84 6.75 15.26
N GLU A 99 -8.24 6.05 16.34
CA GLU A 99 -9.14 6.58 17.36
C GLU A 99 -8.61 7.86 18.03
N THR A 100 -7.28 7.98 18.16
CA THR A 100 -6.63 9.11 18.85
C THR A 100 -6.05 10.15 17.89
N GLU A 101 -5.45 9.71 16.77
CA GLU A 101 -4.74 10.55 15.80
C GLU A 101 -5.64 11.09 14.69
N ALA A 102 -6.72 10.39 14.35
CA ALA A 102 -7.59 10.71 13.21
C ALA A 102 -9.04 10.22 13.39
N PRO A 103 -9.75 10.61 14.48
CA PRO A 103 -11.09 10.09 14.78
C PRO A 103 -12.12 10.40 13.67
N SER A 104 -11.90 11.43 12.85
CA SER A 104 -12.76 11.81 11.73
C SER A 104 -12.84 10.74 10.64
N ILE A 105 -11.78 9.97 10.41
CA ILE A 105 -11.73 8.92 9.38
C ILE A 105 -12.00 7.52 9.93
N MET A 106 -12.24 7.37 11.24
CA MET A 106 -12.44 6.07 11.88
C MET A 106 -13.58 5.27 11.25
N LEU A 107 -14.71 5.93 10.97
CA LEU A 107 -15.85 5.28 10.33
C LEU A 107 -15.51 4.81 8.92
N GLU A 108 -14.82 5.63 8.13
CA GLU A 108 -14.42 5.30 6.76
C GLU A 108 -13.40 4.16 6.72
N LEU A 109 -12.39 4.17 7.62
CA LEU A 109 -11.42 3.10 7.74
C LEU A 109 -12.09 1.78 8.15
N THR A 110 -13.02 1.86 9.11
CA THR A 110 -13.82 0.71 9.59
C THR A 110 -14.67 0.15 8.46
N ASP A 111 -15.42 1.01 7.77
CA ASP A 111 -16.26 0.65 6.63
C ASP A 111 -15.44 -0.04 5.54
N TRP A 112 -14.33 0.59 5.13
CA TRP A 112 -13.39 0.00 4.19
C TRP A 112 -12.89 -1.36 4.68
N TYR A 113 -12.47 -1.50 5.94
CA TYR A 113 -11.90 -2.74 6.45
C TYR A 113 -12.90 -3.91 6.47
N TYR A 114 -14.14 -3.65 6.92
CA TYR A 114 -15.15 -4.70 7.06
C TYR A 114 -15.91 -5.00 5.78
N HIS A 115 -16.02 -4.04 4.85
CA HIS A 115 -16.69 -4.22 3.57
C HIS A 115 -15.73 -4.54 2.40
N SER A 116 -14.43 -4.40 2.59
CA SER A 116 -13.45 -4.85 1.58
C SER A 116 -13.47 -6.38 1.45
N LYS A 117 -13.95 -6.84 0.30
CA LYS A 117 -14.01 -8.27 -0.10
C LYS A 117 -12.62 -8.90 -0.20
N PHE A 118 -11.61 -8.08 -0.40
CA PHE A 118 -10.21 -8.44 -0.47
C PHE A 118 -9.36 -7.24 -0.06
N ILE A 119 -8.16 -7.52 0.41
CA ILE A 119 -7.17 -6.55 0.84
C ILE A 119 -5.93 -6.80 -0.02
N VAL A 120 -5.60 -5.83 -0.87
CA VAL A 120 -4.47 -5.92 -1.82
C VAL A 120 -3.66 -4.64 -1.71
N TYR A 121 -2.35 -4.75 -1.54
CA TYR A 121 -1.44 -3.60 -1.55
C TYR A 121 -0.01 -4.03 -1.89
N TYR A 122 0.86 -3.04 -2.09
CA TYR A 122 2.27 -3.24 -2.35
C TYR A 122 3.12 -2.37 -1.44
N ASP A 123 4.09 -2.97 -0.75
CA ASP A 123 5.09 -2.27 0.04
C ASP A 123 6.35 -2.04 -0.81
N PRO A 124 6.65 -0.79 -1.23
CA PRO A 124 7.83 -0.49 -2.03
C PRO A 124 9.15 -0.57 -1.24
N ALA A 125 9.12 -0.52 0.09
CA ALA A 125 10.34 -0.57 0.90
C ALA A 125 10.99 -1.96 0.88
N ILE A 126 10.15 -3.01 0.81
CA ILE A 126 10.58 -4.41 0.76
C ILE A 126 10.21 -5.09 -0.57
N GLN A 127 9.68 -4.31 -1.53
CA GLN A 127 9.19 -4.79 -2.83
C GLN A 127 8.28 -6.02 -2.71
N ARG A 128 7.20 -5.91 -1.93
CA ARG A 128 6.30 -7.03 -1.65
C ARG A 128 4.85 -6.66 -1.87
N GLN A 129 4.17 -7.43 -2.71
CA GLN A 129 2.72 -7.41 -2.80
C GLN A 129 2.13 -8.29 -1.70
N PHE A 130 1.06 -7.82 -1.09
CA PHE A 130 0.30 -8.56 -0.09
C PHE A 130 -1.14 -8.69 -0.55
N ILE A 131 -1.69 -9.88 -0.42
CA ILE A 131 -3.05 -10.22 -0.86
C ILE A 131 -3.74 -10.97 0.27
N ASN A 132 -4.93 -10.53 0.66
CA ASN A 132 -5.80 -11.26 1.58
C ASN A 132 -7.20 -11.33 0.99
N ILE A 133 -7.65 -12.54 0.70
CA ILE A 133 -8.96 -12.79 0.08
C ILE A 133 -9.97 -13.05 1.21
N ARG A 134 -10.89 -12.10 1.43
CA ARG A 134 -11.89 -12.15 2.52
C ARG A 134 -13.24 -12.70 2.08
N GLU A 135 -13.54 -12.66 0.79
CA GLU A 135 -14.74 -13.21 0.17
C GLU A 135 -14.40 -14.07 -1.06
N LEU A 136 -15.28 -14.97 -1.47
CA LEU A 136 -15.13 -15.70 -2.73
C LEU A 136 -15.01 -14.73 -3.90
N ILE A 137 -14.12 -15.04 -4.84
CA ILE A 137 -14.00 -14.27 -6.08
C ILE A 137 -15.02 -14.84 -7.07
N THR A 138 -16.02 -14.05 -7.42
CA THR A 138 -17.17 -14.39 -8.26
C THR A 138 -17.27 -13.44 -9.45
N LYS A 139 -18.15 -13.73 -10.41
CA LYS A 139 -18.41 -12.82 -11.54
C LYS A 139 -18.83 -11.41 -11.14
N GLU A 140 -19.42 -11.24 -9.96
CA GLU A 140 -19.85 -9.93 -9.47
C GLU A 140 -18.68 -9.06 -8.99
N ASN A 141 -17.57 -9.66 -8.57
CA ASN A 141 -16.47 -8.93 -7.93
C ASN A 141 -15.09 -9.12 -8.60
N VAL A 142 -14.95 -10.06 -9.55
CA VAL A 142 -13.66 -10.40 -10.18
C VAL A 142 -13.00 -9.21 -10.86
N ALA A 143 -13.78 -8.34 -11.52
CA ALA A 143 -13.23 -7.14 -12.16
C ALA A 143 -12.56 -6.20 -11.15
N ILE A 144 -13.18 -6.05 -9.97
CA ILE A 144 -12.66 -5.19 -8.89
C ILE A 144 -11.40 -5.82 -8.30
N TYR A 145 -11.40 -7.14 -8.08
CA TYR A 145 -10.23 -7.88 -7.61
C TYR A 145 -9.05 -7.75 -8.57
N CYS A 146 -9.29 -7.96 -9.87
CA CYS A 146 -8.27 -7.80 -10.90
C CYS A 146 -7.72 -6.37 -10.96
N SER A 147 -8.58 -5.34 -10.81
CA SER A 147 -8.14 -3.94 -10.77
C SER A 147 -7.22 -3.67 -9.58
N ALA A 148 -7.59 -4.12 -8.38
CA ALA A 148 -6.78 -3.91 -7.18
C ALA A 148 -5.40 -4.58 -7.27
N ILE A 149 -5.32 -5.78 -7.86
CA ILE A 149 -4.05 -6.46 -8.14
C ILE A 149 -3.22 -5.65 -9.15
N LYS A 150 -3.83 -5.18 -10.24
CA LYS A 150 -3.15 -4.37 -11.27
C LYS A 150 -2.60 -3.07 -10.69
N GLU A 151 -3.43 -2.32 -9.98
CA GLU A 151 -3.09 -1.03 -9.36
C GLU A 151 -1.95 -1.18 -8.36
N SER A 152 -2.00 -2.21 -7.49
CA SER A 152 -0.90 -2.44 -6.53
C SER A 152 0.45 -2.76 -7.21
N LEU A 153 0.46 -3.20 -8.47
CA LEU A 153 1.68 -3.53 -9.22
C LEU A 153 2.07 -2.47 -10.26
N GLU A 154 1.45 -1.29 -10.26
CA GLU A 154 1.79 -0.21 -11.19
C GLU A 154 3.25 0.24 -11.05
N HIS A 155 3.72 0.36 -9.81
CA HIS A 155 5.08 0.80 -9.47
C HIS A 155 6.03 -0.35 -9.08
N ALA A 156 5.59 -1.60 -9.22
CA ALA A 156 6.42 -2.75 -8.90
C ALA A 156 7.57 -2.88 -9.91
N THR A 157 8.78 -3.09 -9.40
CA THR A 157 9.98 -3.41 -10.18
C THR A 157 10.15 -4.92 -10.30
N GLU A 158 10.90 -5.37 -11.31
CA GLU A 158 11.24 -6.81 -11.45
C GLU A 158 11.89 -7.33 -10.15
N GLY A 159 11.56 -8.57 -9.78
CA GLY A 159 12.11 -9.21 -8.57
C GLY A 159 11.32 -9.00 -7.29
N PHE A 160 10.17 -8.32 -7.34
CA PHE A 160 9.25 -8.22 -6.21
C PHE A 160 8.73 -9.60 -5.74
N THR A 161 8.32 -9.69 -4.49
CA THR A 161 7.72 -10.89 -3.90
C THR A 161 6.22 -10.74 -3.69
N ILE A 162 5.49 -11.86 -3.59
CA ILE A 162 4.04 -11.84 -3.33
C ILE A 162 3.74 -12.71 -2.10
N LEU A 163 3.02 -12.15 -1.13
CA LEU A 163 2.52 -12.85 0.04
C LEU A 163 0.99 -12.92 0.00
N ILE A 164 0.42 -14.12 0.08
CA ILE A 164 -1.03 -14.34 0.04
C ILE A 164 -1.52 -14.98 1.34
N ASP A 165 -2.43 -14.29 2.03
CA ASP A 165 -3.20 -14.82 3.15
C ASP A 165 -4.37 -15.67 2.64
N MET A 166 -4.31 -16.97 2.92
CA MET A 166 -5.35 -17.94 2.59
C MET A 166 -6.07 -18.49 3.84
N ASN A 167 -5.93 -17.85 5.00
CA ASN A 167 -6.66 -18.25 6.22
C ASN A 167 -8.18 -18.04 6.11
N GLY A 168 -8.63 -17.16 5.22
CA GLY A 168 -10.06 -16.97 4.95
C GLY A 168 -10.71 -18.13 4.20
N GLU A 169 -9.89 -19.06 3.68
CA GLU A 169 -10.31 -20.24 2.88
C GLU A 169 -11.18 -19.87 1.68
N LYS A 170 -11.01 -18.64 1.18
CA LYS A 170 -11.77 -18.12 0.03
C LYS A 170 -11.05 -18.46 -1.25
N ILE A 171 -11.80 -18.97 -2.21
CA ILE A 171 -11.31 -19.39 -3.51
C ILE A 171 -12.16 -18.77 -4.63
N ASN A 172 -11.70 -18.93 -5.86
CA ASN A 172 -12.40 -18.48 -7.05
C ASN A 172 -13.57 -19.42 -7.36
N THR A 173 -14.69 -18.87 -7.81
CA THR A 173 -15.72 -19.69 -8.47
C THR A 173 -15.23 -20.13 -9.85
N PRO A 174 -15.63 -21.31 -10.35
CA PRO A 174 -15.07 -21.85 -11.61
C PRO A 174 -15.31 -20.97 -12.85
N ASP A 175 -16.39 -20.19 -12.83
CA ASP A 175 -16.79 -19.31 -13.93
C ASP A 175 -15.88 -18.09 -14.11
N VAL A 176 -15.05 -17.73 -13.12
CA VAL A 176 -14.09 -16.61 -13.24
C VAL A 176 -12.70 -17.00 -13.75
N GLU A 177 -12.49 -18.27 -14.14
CA GLU A 177 -11.15 -18.77 -14.48
C GLU A 177 -10.50 -18.03 -15.65
N GLY A 178 -11.28 -17.57 -16.63
CA GLY A 178 -10.75 -16.80 -17.77
C GLY A 178 -10.14 -15.47 -17.36
N GLU A 179 -10.82 -14.71 -16.50
CA GLU A 179 -10.30 -13.46 -15.94
C GLU A 179 -9.08 -13.69 -15.06
N MET A 180 -9.09 -14.77 -14.28
CA MET A 180 -7.97 -15.13 -13.41
C MET A 180 -6.74 -15.56 -14.21
N GLU A 181 -6.91 -16.23 -15.36
CA GLU A 181 -5.82 -16.58 -16.28
C GLU A 181 -5.17 -15.34 -16.89
N GLU A 182 -5.99 -14.37 -17.34
CA GLU A 182 -5.48 -13.08 -17.84
C GLU A 182 -4.69 -12.35 -16.74
N LEU A 183 -5.22 -12.32 -15.52
CA LEU A 183 -4.56 -11.72 -14.38
C LEU A 183 -3.24 -12.42 -14.05
N ARG A 184 -3.20 -13.76 -14.02
CA ARG A 184 -1.97 -14.53 -13.79
C ARG A 184 -0.93 -14.23 -14.86
N SER A 185 -1.32 -14.22 -16.13
CA SER A 185 -0.43 -13.87 -17.26
C SER A 185 0.20 -12.49 -17.08
N LEU A 186 -0.60 -11.50 -16.65
CA LEU A 186 -0.10 -10.16 -16.34
C LEU A 186 0.90 -10.18 -15.18
N VAL A 187 0.57 -10.84 -14.06
CA VAL A 187 1.47 -10.90 -12.88
C VAL A 187 2.78 -11.61 -13.24
N VAL A 188 2.73 -12.72 -13.98
CA VAL A 188 3.94 -13.40 -14.49
C VAL A 188 4.78 -12.48 -15.37
N SER A 189 4.16 -11.66 -16.23
CA SER A 189 4.86 -10.72 -17.10
C SER A 189 5.66 -9.66 -16.33
N LYS A 190 5.27 -9.36 -15.09
CA LYS A 190 5.96 -8.44 -14.18
C LYS A 190 7.17 -9.08 -13.48
N LYS A 191 7.39 -10.39 -13.65
CA LYS A 191 8.53 -11.17 -13.13
C LYS A 191 8.71 -11.08 -11.60
N PRO A 192 7.74 -11.57 -10.80
CA PRO A 192 7.97 -11.77 -9.38
C PRO A 192 9.09 -12.80 -9.15
N SER A 193 9.87 -12.62 -8.08
CA SER A 193 10.96 -13.53 -7.70
C SER A 193 10.46 -14.76 -6.94
N ALA A 194 9.46 -14.58 -6.07
CA ALA A 194 8.85 -15.65 -5.29
C ALA A 194 7.42 -15.30 -4.86
N ILE A 195 6.61 -16.35 -4.66
CA ILE A 195 5.26 -16.25 -4.13
C ILE A 195 5.17 -17.17 -2.91
N ALA A 196 4.71 -16.64 -1.78
CA ALA A 196 4.39 -17.42 -0.60
C ALA A 196 2.91 -17.29 -0.26
N LEU A 197 2.29 -18.41 0.08
CA LEU A 197 0.95 -18.42 0.63
C LEU A 197 1.04 -18.95 2.04
N TYR A 198 0.16 -18.48 2.93
CA TYR A 198 0.00 -19.10 4.24
C TYR A 198 -1.45 -19.39 4.56
N THR A 199 -1.67 -20.55 5.18
CA THR A 199 -2.97 -20.92 5.73
C THR A 199 -2.82 -21.96 6.83
N HIS A 200 -3.65 -21.86 7.86
CA HIS A 200 -3.82 -22.90 8.87
C HIS A 200 -4.66 -24.09 8.35
N ALA A 201 -5.32 -23.93 7.20
CA ALA A 201 -6.15 -24.96 6.58
C ALA A 201 -5.32 -25.95 5.74
N GLU A 202 -4.64 -26.89 6.40
CA GLU A 202 -3.76 -27.88 5.72
C GLU A 202 -4.45 -28.66 4.60
N TYR A 203 -5.77 -28.90 4.72
CA TYR A 203 -6.54 -29.60 3.69
C TYR A 203 -6.58 -28.85 2.35
N MET A 204 -6.31 -27.53 2.32
CA MET A 204 -6.24 -26.74 1.09
C MET A 204 -4.93 -26.95 0.32
N TYR A 205 -3.89 -27.52 0.94
CA TYR A 205 -2.55 -27.58 0.34
C TYR A 205 -2.53 -28.29 -1.03
N PRO A 206 -3.22 -29.43 -1.24
CA PRO A 206 -3.27 -30.07 -2.56
C PRO A 206 -3.89 -29.16 -3.63
N TYR A 207 -4.99 -28.49 -3.29
CA TYR A 207 -5.68 -27.56 -4.19
C TYR A 207 -4.82 -26.35 -4.54
N LEU A 208 -4.16 -25.76 -3.54
CA LEU A 208 -3.30 -24.59 -3.73
C LEU A 208 -2.05 -24.93 -4.55
N LYS A 209 -1.40 -26.08 -4.28
CA LYS A 209 -0.24 -26.54 -5.05
C LYS A 209 -0.54 -26.66 -6.53
N GLN A 210 -1.66 -27.28 -6.90
CA GLN A 210 -2.08 -27.41 -8.30
C GLN A 210 -2.20 -26.06 -9.01
N ARG A 211 -2.58 -24.99 -8.29
CA ARG A 211 -2.72 -23.64 -8.85
C ARG A 211 -1.44 -22.80 -8.83
N MET A 212 -0.37 -23.31 -8.21
CA MET A 212 0.89 -22.60 -8.05
C MET A 212 1.98 -23.06 -9.03
N ASP A 213 1.78 -24.12 -9.81
CA ASP A 213 2.87 -24.70 -10.63
C ASP A 213 3.32 -23.81 -11.82
N GLU A 214 2.62 -22.71 -12.10
CA GLU A 214 2.86 -21.86 -13.27
C GLU A 214 3.73 -20.61 -13.03
N MET A 215 4.07 -20.26 -11.79
CA MET A 215 4.68 -18.95 -11.45
C MET A 215 6.07 -18.99 -10.76
N GLY A 216 6.83 -20.09 -10.82
CA GLY A 216 8.20 -20.16 -10.30
C GLY A 216 8.34 -20.61 -8.82
N HIS A 217 9.08 -19.84 -8.00
CA HIS A 217 9.43 -20.18 -6.60
C HIS A 217 8.25 -20.04 -5.63
N ASN A 218 7.36 -21.02 -5.65
CA ASN A 218 6.08 -20.97 -4.97
C ASN A 218 6.01 -21.91 -3.77
N LYS A 219 5.67 -21.40 -2.58
CA LYS A 219 5.64 -22.22 -1.36
C LYS A 219 4.47 -21.86 -0.43
N ILE A 220 3.91 -22.89 0.19
CA ILE A 220 2.80 -22.76 1.15
C ILE A 220 3.37 -22.98 2.55
N PHE A 221 2.94 -22.15 3.50
CA PHE A 221 3.36 -22.18 4.90
C PHE A 221 2.16 -22.25 5.85
N PRO A 222 2.32 -22.80 7.06
CA PRO A 222 1.28 -22.80 8.08
C PRO A 222 1.06 -21.41 8.69
N THR A 223 2.08 -20.54 8.69
CA THR A 223 2.01 -19.22 9.33
C THR A 223 2.56 -18.10 8.46
N LYS A 224 2.05 -16.88 8.68
CA LYS A 224 2.55 -15.65 8.05
C LYS A 224 4.06 -15.47 8.27
N LYS A 225 4.52 -15.66 9.51
CA LYS A 225 5.92 -15.48 9.89
C LYS A 225 6.88 -16.38 9.10
N GLU A 226 6.51 -17.63 8.87
CA GLU A 226 7.34 -18.55 8.08
C GLU A 226 7.34 -18.20 6.60
N ALA A 227 6.20 -17.76 6.07
CA ALA A 227 6.09 -17.28 4.70
C ALA A 227 6.94 -16.02 4.47
N GLU A 228 6.88 -15.05 5.38
CA GLU A 228 7.71 -13.84 5.33
C GLU A 228 9.20 -14.18 5.40
N ALA A 229 9.61 -15.04 6.34
CA ALA A 229 11.01 -15.45 6.46
C ALA A 229 11.55 -16.15 5.19
N TYR A 230 10.70 -16.85 4.44
CA TYR A 230 11.06 -17.40 3.14
C TYR A 230 11.19 -16.33 2.07
N LEU A 231 10.25 -15.38 2.01
CA LEU A 231 10.28 -14.29 1.02
C LEU A 231 11.44 -13.31 1.26
N ASP A 232 11.88 -13.13 2.51
CA ASP A 232 13.01 -12.26 2.85
C ASP A 232 14.37 -12.79 2.32
N ALA A 233 14.40 -14.01 1.78
CA ALA A 233 15.59 -14.58 1.13
C ALA A 233 15.72 -14.22 -0.37
N PHE A 234 14.75 -13.48 -0.92
CA PHE A 234 14.70 -13.01 -2.32
C PHE A 234 14.84 -11.49 -2.37
#